data_AF-A0A3M1DBF9-F1
#
_entry.id   AF-A0A3M1DBF9-F1
#
_cell.length_a   1.000
_cell.length_b   1.000
_cell.length_c   1.000
_cell.angle_alpha   90.00
_cell.angle_beta   90.00
_cell.angle_gamma   90.00
#
_symmetry.space_group_name_H-M   'P 1'
#
loop_
_entity.id
_entity.type
_entity.pdbx_description
1 polymer ?
#
loop_
_entity_poly.entity_id
_entity_poly.type
_entity_poly.pdbx_seq_one_letter_code
_entity_poly.pdbx_strand_id
1 'polypeptide(L)'
;MGLRIVHIVANNFLWRRDQCAGVEESVLLETGGRGKALSDLCLRPPVWVEGVGFTDYEMAYAVGGRFIAFPEYVCRERIVGAADYVCD
;
A
#
# COMPACT_ATOMS: atom_id res chain seq x y z
N MET A 1 -20.57 -6.70 2.36
CA MET A 1 -19.33 -7.44 2.71
C MET A 1 -18.22 -6.41 2.74
N GLY A 2 -17.44 -6.32 3.81
CA GLY A 2 -16.45 -5.24 3.98
C GLY A 2 -15.27 -5.72 4.81
N LEU A 3 -14.13 -5.04 4.66
CA LEU A 3 -12.96 -5.27 5.48
C LEU A 3 -13.25 -4.81 6.92
N ARG A 4 -12.85 -5.60 7.90
CA ARG A 4 -12.87 -5.15 9.30
C ARG A 4 -11.87 -4.00 9.44
N ILE A 5 -12.17 -3.02 10.29
CA ILE A 5 -11.28 -1.88 10.54
C ILE A 5 -9.87 -2.33 10.93
N VAL A 6 -9.75 -3.46 11.64
CA VAL A 6 -8.45 -4.06 12.03
C VAL A 6 -7.60 -4.55 10.84
N HIS A 7 -8.14 -4.56 9.63
CA HIS A 7 -7.42 -4.88 8.40
C HIS A 7 -7.12 -3.63 7.56
N ILE A 8 -7.40 -2.42 8.08
CA ILE A 8 -7.07 -1.16 7.44
C ILE A 8 -5.81 -0.62 8.10
N VAL A 9 -4.76 -0.45 7.29
CA VAL A 9 -3.50 0.16 7.71
C VAL A 9 -3.35 1.48 6.97
N ALA A 10 -3.54 2.59 7.68
CA ALA A 10 -3.50 3.94 7.13
C ALA A 10 -3.01 4.93 8.18
N ASN A 11 -2.56 6.10 7.73
CA ASN A 11 -2.25 7.21 8.61
C ASN A 11 -3.54 7.72 9.28
N ASN A 12 -3.50 7.92 10.59
CA ASN A 12 -4.58 8.55 11.32
C ASN A 12 -4.39 10.06 11.36
N PHE A 13 -5.45 10.80 11.09
CA PHE A 13 -5.44 12.25 11.28
C PHE A 13 -5.67 12.60 12.76
N LEU A 14 -4.89 13.58 13.24
CA LEU A 14 -5.14 14.23 14.51
C LEU A 14 -6.15 15.35 14.29
N TRP A 15 -7.23 15.34 15.07
CA TRP A 15 -8.31 16.33 14.94
C TRP A 15 -8.33 17.28 16.12
N ARG A 16 -8.51 18.57 15.84
CA ARG A 16 -8.77 19.60 16.86
C ARG A 16 -10.08 20.30 16.50
N ARG A 17 -11.14 19.99 17.25
CA ARG A 17 -12.53 20.29 16.82
C ARG A 17 -12.76 19.63 15.46
N ASP A 18 -13.27 20.37 14.49
CA ASP A 18 -13.57 19.86 13.14
C ASP A 18 -12.43 20.12 12.13
N GLN A 19 -11.22 20.42 12.61
CA GLN A 19 -10.06 20.69 11.76
C GLN A 19 -8.98 19.61 11.91
N CYS A 20 -8.42 19.17 10.78
CA CYS A 20 -7.23 18.34 10.75
C CYS A 20 -6.05 19.18 11.27
N ALA A 21 -5.50 18.77 12.40
CA ALA A 21 -4.39 19.43 13.09
C ALA A 21 -3.04 18.76 12.82
N GLY A 22 -3.05 17.56 12.21
CA GLY A 22 -1.84 16.81 11.90
C GLY A 22 -2.14 15.35 11.57
N VAL A 23 -1.09 14.55 11.60
CA VAL A 23 -1.13 13.09 11.41
C VAL A 23 -0.44 12.45 12.61
N GLU A 24 -0.97 11.33 13.09
CA GLU A 24 -0.30 10.53 14.12
C GLU A 24 1.02 9.97 13.56
N GLU A 25 2.08 10.04 14.37
CA GLU A 25 3.35 9.41 14.03
C GLU A 25 3.14 7.91 13.78
N SER A 26 3.63 7.43 12.64
CA SER A 26 3.50 6.03 12.26
C SER A 26 4.62 5.61 11.31
N VAL A 27 4.87 4.30 11.24
CA VAL A 27 5.85 3.72 10.31
C VAL A 27 5.53 4.07 8.85
N LEU A 28 4.26 4.35 8.52
CA LEU A 28 3.82 4.70 7.16
C LEU A 28 4.36 6.06 6.68
N LEU A 29 4.86 6.91 7.60
CA LEU A 29 5.49 8.19 7.27
C LEU A 29 6.97 8.03 6.90
N GLU A 30 7.56 6.87 7.15
CA GLU A 30 8.95 6.57 6.80
C GLU A 30 9.10 6.11 5.35
N THR A 31 10.32 6.24 4.80
CA THR A 31 10.69 5.59 3.53
C THR A 31 10.47 4.08 3.64
N GLY A 32 9.74 3.51 2.68
CA GLY A 32 9.37 2.09 2.68
C GLY A 32 8.36 1.70 3.77
N GLY A 33 7.72 2.67 4.43
CA GLY A 33 6.84 2.49 5.57
C GLY A 33 5.70 1.50 5.35
N ARG A 34 5.10 1.51 4.14
CA ARG A 34 4.04 0.57 3.77
C ARG A 34 4.53 -0.88 3.74
N GLY A 35 5.72 -1.12 3.17
CA GLY A 35 6.33 -2.46 3.16
C GLY A 35 6.66 -2.95 4.56
N LYS A 36 7.22 -2.08 5.41
CA LYS A 36 7.48 -2.40 6.83
C LYS A 36 6.21 -2.80 7.57
N ALA A 37 5.15 -2.00 7.43
CA ALA A 37 3.87 -2.27 8.07
C ALA A 37 3.24 -3.60 7.62
N LEU A 38 3.41 -3.98 6.34
CA LEU A 38 2.91 -5.24 5.82
C LEU A 38 3.69 -6.46 6.32
N SER A 39 5.01 -6.33 6.49
CA SER A 39 5.84 -7.41 7.02
C SER A 39 5.41 -7.85 8.42
N ASP A 40 4.94 -6.92 9.24
CA ASP A 40 4.43 -7.20 10.60
C ASP A 40 3.11 -7.98 10.61
N LEU A 41 2.38 -8.03 9.48
CA LEU A 41 1.13 -8.77 9.37
C LEU A 41 1.34 -10.28 9.20
N CYS A 42 2.58 -10.75 9.01
CA CYS A 42 2.92 -12.17 8.84
C CYS A 42 2.01 -12.88 7.82
N LEU A 43 1.76 -12.21 6.68
CA LEU A 43 0.87 -12.73 5.64
C LEU A 43 1.38 -14.08 5.12
N ARG A 44 0.46 -15.04 4.98
CA ARG A 44 0.79 -16.35 4.40
C ARG A 44 0.67 -16.29 2.88
N PRO A 45 1.67 -16.78 2.12
CA PRO A 45 1.58 -16.85 0.67
C PRO A 45 0.39 -17.70 0.17
N PRO A 46 -0.13 -17.44 -1.04
CA PRO A 46 0.29 -16.37 -1.96
C PRO A 46 -0.27 -15.00 -1.53
N VAL A 47 0.57 -13.96 -1.63
CA VAL A 47 0.16 -12.57 -1.39
C VAL A 47 0.05 -11.86 -2.74
N TRP A 48 -1.07 -11.18 -2.95
CA TRP A 48 -1.32 -10.34 -4.11
C TRP A 48 -1.42 -8.90 -3.64
N VAL A 49 -0.73 -8.02 -4.35
CA VAL A 49 -0.75 -6.58 -4.09
C VAL A 49 -1.24 -5.88 -5.33
N GLU A 50 -2.35 -5.18 -5.18
CA GLU A 50 -2.98 -4.41 -6.25
C GLU A 50 -2.67 -2.92 -6.03
N GLY A 51 -2.25 -2.23 -7.09
CA GLY A 51 -1.93 -0.82 -6.99
C GLY A 51 -1.63 -0.15 -8.32
N VAL A 52 -1.29 1.13 -8.22
CA VAL A 52 -1.11 2.01 -9.39
C VAL A 52 0.26 2.69 -9.39
N GLY A 53 0.95 2.68 -8.24
CA GLY A 53 2.18 3.42 -8.02
C GLY A 53 3.38 2.54 -7.68
N PHE A 54 4.56 3.16 -7.73
CA PHE A 54 5.82 2.53 -7.35
C PHE A 54 5.81 2.03 -5.90
N THR A 55 5.21 2.81 -4.99
CA THR A 55 5.11 2.44 -3.58
C THR A 55 4.24 1.21 -3.36
N ASP A 56 3.34 0.88 -4.29
CA ASP A 56 2.53 -0.33 -4.22
C ASP A 56 3.31 -1.55 -4.74
N TYR A 57 4.11 -1.37 -5.78
CA TYR A 57 5.11 -2.37 -6.18
C TYR A 57 6.09 -2.68 -5.04
N GLU A 58 6.58 -1.66 -4.33
CA GLU A 58 7.47 -1.85 -3.18
C GLU A 58 6.82 -2.67 -2.05
N MET A 59 5.49 -2.56 -1.87
CA MET A 59 4.75 -3.42 -0.93
C MET A 59 4.80 -4.88 -1.36
N ALA A 60 4.56 -5.18 -2.65
CA ALA A 60 4.65 -6.54 -3.19
C ALA A 60 6.04 -7.13 -2.97
N TYR A 61 7.08 -6.36 -3.29
CA TYR A 61 8.47 -6.77 -3.11
C TYR A 61 8.79 -7.07 -1.64
N ALA A 62 8.34 -6.23 -0.70
CA ALA A 62 8.63 -6.39 0.73
C ALA A 62 8.09 -7.70 1.32
N VAL A 63 6.96 -8.20 0.81
CA VAL A 63 6.31 -9.43 1.32
C VAL A 63 6.49 -10.64 0.39
N GLY A 64 7.32 -10.51 -0.66
CA GLY A 64 7.48 -11.55 -1.68
C GLY A 64 6.17 -11.90 -2.40
N GLY A 65 5.28 -10.92 -2.54
CA GLY A 65 4.00 -11.04 -3.22
C GLY A 65 4.08 -10.77 -4.72
N ARG A 66 2.95 -10.97 -5.40
CA ARG A 66 2.77 -10.63 -6.81
C ARG A 66 2.14 -9.26 -6.96
N PHE A 67 2.68 -8.41 -7.82
CA PHE A 67 2.17 -7.07 -8.08
C PHE A 67 1.23 -7.05 -9.30
N ILE A 68 0.01 -6.59 -9.07
CA ILE A 68 -1.00 -6.34 -10.09
C ILE A 68 -1.14 -4.83 -10.29
N ALA A 69 -0.78 -4.35 -11.48
CA ALA A 69 -0.85 -2.94 -11.83
C ALA A 69 -2.18 -2.58 -12.50
N PHE A 70 -2.77 -1.46 -12.08
CA PHE A 70 -3.93 -0.82 -12.72
C PHE A 70 -3.52 0.54 -13.33
N PRO A 71 -3.03 0.58 -14.58
CA PRO A 71 -2.45 1.77 -15.18
C PRO A 71 -3.48 2.83 -15.60
N GLU A 72 -4.78 2.52 -15.56
CA GLU A 72 -5.89 3.40 -15.96
C GLU A 72 -5.83 4.80 -15.32
N TYR A 73 -5.24 4.91 -14.12
CA TYR A 73 -5.15 6.16 -13.36
C TYR A 73 -3.79 6.86 -13.48
N VAL A 74 -2.69 6.11 -13.61
CA VAL A 74 -1.31 6.62 -13.69
C VAL A 74 -0.46 5.66 -14.53
N CYS A 75 -0.32 5.94 -15.83
CA CYS A 75 0.57 5.14 -16.68
C CYS A 75 2.02 5.63 -16.55
N ARG A 76 2.84 4.85 -15.84
CA ARG A 76 4.30 5.01 -15.79
C ARG A 76 4.91 3.72 -16.32
N GLU A 77 5.65 3.81 -17.43
CA GLU A 77 6.29 2.65 -18.08
C GLU A 77 7.08 1.78 -17.10
N ARG A 78 7.77 2.43 -16.14
CA ARG A 78 8.52 1.74 -15.09
C ARG A 78 7.65 0.85 -14.18
N ILE A 79 6.39 1.21 -13.96
CA ILE A 79 5.45 0.46 -13.11
C ILE A 79 4.88 -0.72 -13.88
N VAL A 80 4.45 -0.47 -15.13
CA VAL A 80 3.95 -1.50 -16.03
C VAL A 80 5.01 -2.58 -16.25
N GLY A 81 6.28 -2.18 -16.47
CA GLY A 81 7.38 -3.13 -16.65
C GLY A 81 7.81 -3.88 -15.39
N ALA A 82 7.37 -3.45 -14.20
CA ALA A 82 7.67 -4.11 -12.93
C ALA A 82 6.54 -5.01 -12.42
N ALA A 83 5.38 -5.01 -13.08
CA ALA A 83 4.20 -5.75 -12.66
C ALA A 83 4.22 -7.21 -13.11
N ASP A 84 3.75 -8.11 -12.25
CA ASP A 84 3.51 -9.51 -12.61
C ASP A 84 2.27 -9.65 -13.50
N TYR A 85 1.31 -8.74 -13.33
CA TYR A 85 0.11 -8.64 -14.16
C TYR A 85 -0.30 -7.19 -14.32
N VAL A 86 -0.84 -6.85 -15.49
CA VAL A 86 -1.38 -5.52 -15.81
C VAL A 86 -2.84 -5.71 -16.17
N CYS A 87 -3.72 -4.95 -15.51
CA CYS A 87 -5.15 -4.93 -15.80
C CYS A 87 -5.43 -3.86 -16.86
N ASP A 88 -5.99 -4.28 -18.00
CA ASP A 88 -6.33 -3.42 -19.15
C ASP A 88 -7.84 -3.33 -19.37
#